data_AF-A0A6H5L721-F1
#
_entry.id   AF-A0A6H5L721-F1
#
_cell.length_a   1.000
_cell.length_b   1.000
_cell.length_c   1.000
_cell.angle_alpha   90.00
_cell.angle_beta   90.00
_cell.angle_gamma   90.00
#
_symmetry.space_group_name_H-M   'P 1'
#
loop_
_entity.id
_entity.type
_entity.pdbx_description
1 polymer ?
#
loop_
_entity_poly.entity_id
_entity_poly.type
_entity_poly.pdbx_seq_one_letter_code
_entity_poly.pdbx_strand_id
1 'polypeptide(L)'
;MANPKAAKKKRPPPPPPSRLAPWYPAVVAMGVAVALAFLAKALAPPIHFLSTYNRNQMKDVFLGKGMWVVLCSGEGAGYDAVYKRFGTASKAMTGSAKFGVVDCAGSLPSGKSILQKFDLSEEVKPVLFVTGAGLTPAQASSRNMETHASLLKWVQVMATPGASPVTSTRELESKCLKKERCALVMKAGPLEDDVKDAFKDLMGNHRNLKFVSIDSTKLETSLEKKLGIKPVDGSHQLVHFTRYNVTGKVKVGTPRWGVQVYSGALETASMSVFIEGAAIAGTKEKTALTRLPTVMTRKEPKAKPPPPPPKPEGGEERGASAEGLGGAGKYEGMDKEKLLEAFRKKQAEREVARRKEMDEEADNFLFEAVDEGDQEGNAGETFGLEGDGDGDEEQEEEEEQEEQEEEIVDLDEM
;
A
#
# COMPACT_ATOMS: atom_id res chain seq x y z
N MET A 1 65.22 -80.32 49.12
CA MET A 1 64.12 -80.77 48.23
C MET A 1 63.60 -79.55 47.48
N ALA A 2 63.51 -79.67 46.16
CA ALA A 2 63.38 -78.57 45.21
C ALA A 2 62.03 -77.85 45.32
N ASN A 3 62.04 -76.52 45.23
CA ASN A 3 60.86 -75.66 45.15
C ASN A 3 60.85 -74.98 43.76
N PRO A 4 59.78 -75.09 42.96
CA PRO A 4 59.79 -74.66 41.57
C PRO A 4 59.73 -73.14 41.40
N LYS A 5 60.44 -72.67 40.38
CA LYS A 5 60.57 -71.27 39.96
C LYS A 5 59.22 -70.73 39.47
N ALA A 6 58.72 -69.67 40.11
CA ALA A 6 57.59 -68.87 39.63
C ALA A 6 58.04 -67.92 38.51
N ALA A 7 57.51 -68.14 37.30
CA ALA A 7 57.75 -67.30 36.13
C ALA A 7 57.04 -65.94 36.27
N LYS A 8 57.82 -64.85 36.25
CA LYS A 8 57.31 -63.47 36.22
C LYS A 8 56.58 -63.19 34.91
N LYS A 9 55.25 -63.04 34.97
CA LYS A 9 54.41 -62.49 33.88
C LYS A 9 54.85 -61.05 33.58
N LYS A 10 55.45 -60.83 32.41
CA LYS A 10 55.73 -59.50 31.86
C LYS A 10 54.41 -58.79 31.56
N ARG A 11 54.24 -57.56 32.05
CA ARG A 11 53.08 -56.72 31.73
C ARG A 11 53.14 -56.31 30.25
N PRO A 12 52.01 -56.26 29.55
CA PRO A 12 51.97 -55.80 28.17
C PRO A 12 52.32 -54.29 28.09
N PRO A 13 52.97 -53.86 26.99
CA PRO A 13 53.33 -52.47 26.77
C PRO A 13 52.08 -51.58 26.59
N PRO A 14 52.17 -50.28 26.92
CA PRO A 14 51.06 -49.34 26.71
C PRO A 14 50.70 -49.24 25.22
N PRO A 15 49.43 -49.04 24.89
CA PRO A 15 49.00 -48.89 23.51
C PRO A 15 49.64 -47.63 22.88
N PRO A 16 49.97 -47.68 21.58
CA PRO A 16 50.54 -46.53 20.87
C PRO A 16 49.54 -45.36 20.83
N PRO A 17 50.02 -44.11 20.77
CA PRO A 17 49.16 -42.94 20.68
C PRO A 17 48.24 -43.09 19.47
N SER A 18 46.93 -43.04 19.73
CA SER A 18 45.88 -43.16 18.71
C SER A 18 46.12 -42.10 17.63
N ARG A 19 46.45 -42.55 16.41
CA ARG A 19 46.48 -41.68 15.25
C ARG A 19 45.07 -41.12 15.09
N LEU A 20 44.93 -39.81 15.30
CA LEU A 20 43.68 -39.09 15.05
C LEU A 20 43.19 -39.48 13.65
N ALA A 21 41.93 -39.88 13.58
CA ALA A 21 41.36 -40.36 12.34
C ALA A 21 41.46 -39.27 11.26
N PRO A 22 41.74 -39.64 10.00
CA PRO A 22 42.09 -38.69 8.93
C PRO A 22 41.00 -37.65 8.61
N TRP A 23 39.78 -37.84 9.10
CA TRP A 23 38.66 -36.90 8.94
C TRP A 23 38.66 -35.74 9.95
N TYR A 24 39.38 -35.85 11.07
CA TYR A 24 39.43 -34.82 12.11
C TYR A 24 39.91 -33.44 11.63
N PRO A 25 41.02 -33.29 10.86
CA PRO A 25 41.46 -31.98 10.38
C PRO A 25 40.45 -31.31 9.43
N ALA A 26 39.71 -32.09 8.64
CA ALA A 26 38.70 -31.57 7.73
C ALA A 26 37.51 -30.96 8.48
N VAL A 27 37.05 -31.61 9.57
CA VAL A 27 35.95 -31.11 10.41
C VAL A 27 36.36 -29.82 11.13
N VAL A 28 37.58 -29.76 11.66
CA VAL A 28 38.10 -28.55 12.31
C VAL A 28 38.21 -27.39 11.32
N ALA A 29 38.74 -27.64 10.12
CA ALA A 29 38.84 -26.61 9.07
C ALA A 29 37.46 -26.07 8.65
N MET A 30 36.46 -26.95 8.51
CA MET A 30 35.09 -26.55 8.20
C MET A 30 34.46 -25.73 9.34
N GLY A 31 34.67 -26.13 10.60
CA GLY A 31 34.19 -25.39 11.77
C GLY A 31 34.79 -23.97 11.86
N VAL A 32 36.10 -23.84 11.59
CA VAL A 32 36.78 -22.53 11.55
C VAL A 32 36.26 -21.66 10.41
N ALA A 33 36.05 -22.22 9.21
CA ALA A 33 35.51 -21.46 8.08
C ALA A 33 34.09 -20.94 8.36
N VAL A 34 33.23 -21.75 8.98
CA VAL A 34 31.89 -21.34 9.40
C VAL A 34 31.97 -20.24 10.45
N ALA A 35 32.80 -20.40 11.50
CA ALA A 35 32.99 -19.39 12.53
C ALA A 35 33.49 -18.05 11.97
N LEU A 36 34.45 -18.07 11.05
CA LEU A 36 34.95 -16.87 10.37
C LEU A 36 33.89 -16.22 9.49
N ALA A 37 33.06 -16.98 8.79
CA ALA A 37 31.95 -16.44 8.00
C ALA A 37 30.88 -15.77 8.89
N PHE A 38 30.57 -16.35 10.05
CA PHE A 38 29.69 -15.74 11.05
C PHE A 38 30.30 -14.46 11.64
N LEU A 39 31.59 -14.48 11.98
CA LEU A 39 32.29 -13.31 12.52
C LEU A 39 32.32 -12.16 11.50
N ALA A 40 32.62 -12.46 10.24
CA ALA A 40 32.63 -11.48 9.16
C ALA A 40 31.25 -10.87 8.92
N LYS A 41 30.17 -11.65 9.07
CA LYS A 41 28.79 -11.14 9.02
C LYS A 41 28.45 -10.24 10.21
N ALA A 42 28.91 -10.59 11.41
CA ALA A 42 28.69 -9.80 12.61
C ALA A 42 29.49 -8.48 12.61
N LEU A 43 30.61 -8.43 11.88
CA LEU A 43 31.49 -7.27 11.75
C LEU A 43 31.22 -6.41 10.51
N ALA A 44 30.28 -6.81 9.63
CA ALA A 44 29.97 -6.03 8.44
C ALA A 44 29.42 -4.64 8.84
N PRO A 45 29.95 -3.54 8.27
CA PRO A 45 29.50 -2.22 8.64
C PRO A 45 28.02 -2.07 8.28
N PRO A 46 27.17 -1.61 9.22
CA PRO A 46 25.73 -1.54 8.98
C PRO A 46 25.37 -0.43 7.98
N ILE A 47 26.32 0.46 7.67
CA ILE A 47 26.19 1.56 6.72
C ILE A 47 27.22 1.40 5.60
N HIS A 48 26.76 1.46 4.36
CA HIS A 48 27.59 1.45 3.17
C HIS A 48 27.85 2.88 2.65
N PHE A 49 29.11 3.24 2.46
CA PHE A 49 29.44 4.46 1.71
C PHE A 49 29.34 4.17 0.21
N LEU A 50 28.46 4.90 -0.46
CA LEU A 50 28.12 4.71 -1.86
C LEU A 50 28.82 5.76 -2.71
N SER A 51 29.39 5.34 -3.84
CA SER A 51 30.03 6.25 -4.80
C SER A 51 29.15 6.43 -6.03
N THR A 52 28.80 7.68 -6.36
CA THR A 52 28.01 8.04 -7.55
C THR A 52 28.70 7.63 -8.87
N TYR A 53 30.04 7.53 -8.87
CA TYR A 53 30.84 7.10 -10.01
C TYR A 53 30.72 5.59 -10.29
N ASN A 54 30.37 4.78 -9.28
CA ASN A 54 30.22 3.34 -9.46
C ASN A 54 28.83 3.00 -10.00
N ARG A 55 28.73 2.87 -11.33
CA ARG A 55 27.49 2.56 -12.05
C ARG A 55 26.82 1.28 -11.54
N ASN A 56 27.59 0.26 -11.18
CA ASN A 56 27.02 -1.02 -10.72
C ASN A 56 26.42 -0.88 -9.32
N GLN A 57 27.06 -0.11 -8.44
CA GLN A 57 26.56 0.19 -7.11
C GLN A 57 25.27 1.02 -7.19
N MET A 58 25.26 2.08 -8.01
CA MET A 58 24.05 2.89 -8.21
C MET A 58 22.92 2.08 -8.86
N LYS A 59 23.25 1.16 -9.78
CA LYS A 59 22.27 0.23 -10.34
C LYS A 59 21.68 -0.69 -9.27
N ASP A 60 22.48 -1.21 -8.34
CA ASP A 60 21.96 -2.01 -7.22
C ASP A 60 21.09 -1.17 -6.26
N VAL A 61 21.48 0.08 -6.01
CA VAL A 61 20.73 0.98 -5.11
C VAL A 61 19.36 1.35 -5.66
N PHE A 62 19.29 1.75 -6.93
CA PHE A 62 18.04 2.25 -7.52
C PHE A 62 17.23 1.16 -8.23
N LEU A 63 17.88 0.15 -8.81
CA LEU A 63 17.24 -0.88 -9.65
C LEU A 63 17.44 -2.30 -9.09
N GLY A 64 18.11 -2.45 -7.95
CA GLY A 64 18.30 -3.74 -7.30
C GLY A 64 17.03 -4.27 -6.66
N LYS A 65 17.07 -5.55 -6.29
CA LYS A 65 15.95 -6.24 -5.62
C LYS A 65 15.80 -5.86 -4.14
N GLY A 66 16.90 -5.41 -3.52
CA GLY A 66 16.91 -5.01 -2.11
C GLY A 66 16.42 -3.58 -1.92
N MET A 67 15.79 -3.31 -0.78
CA MET A 67 15.45 -1.96 -0.37
C MET A 67 16.67 -1.27 0.21
N TRP A 68 16.86 -0.01 -0.15
CA TRP A 68 17.92 0.86 0.34
C TRP A 68 17.34 2.08 1.04
N VAL A 69 17.83 2.36 2.24
CA VAL A 69 17.63 3.65 2.91
C VAL A 69 18.90 4.45 2.69
N VAL A 70 18.79 5.58 2.01
CA VAL A 70 19.93 6.38 1.58
C VAL A 70 19.88 7.74 2.25
N LEU A 71 20.96 8.08 2.94
CA LEU A 71 21.20 9.40 3.51
C LEU A 71 22.17 10.16 2.60
N CYS A 72 21.78 11.36 2.19
CA CYS A 72 22.66 12.22 1.43
C CYS A 72 23.76 12.77 2.35
N SER A 73 25.03 12.53 2.00
CA SER A 73 26.16 13.15 2.68
C SER A 73 26.10 14.65 2.45
N GLY A 74 26.14 15.43 3.52
CA GLY A 74 26.16 16.87 3.42
C GLY A 74 26.49 17.50 4.77
N GLU A 75 26.77 18.79 4.71
CA GLU A 75 26.96 19.63 5.88
C GLU A 75 25.66 20.44 6.09
N GLY A 76 25.14 20.42 7.31
CA GLY A 76 23.88 21.10 7.63
C GLY A 76 23.49 20.90 9.09
N ALA A 77 22.75 21.86 9.63
CA ALA A 77 22.22 21.76 10.98
C ALA A 77 21.39 20.47 11.13
N GLY A 78 21.74 19.63 12.10
CA GLY A 78 21.05 18.37 12.37
C GLY A 78 21.53 17.14 11.60
N TYR A 79 22.48 17.25 10.65
CA TYR A 79 23.03 16.08 9.95
C TYR A 79 23.58 15.03 10.93
N ASP A 80 24.41 15.44 11.90
CA ASP A 80 25.00 14.52 12.87
C ASP A 80 23.96 13.80 13.74
N ALA A 81 22.88 14.51 14.10
CA ALA A 81 21.79 13.94 14.87
C ALA A 81 21.04 12.88 14.06
N VAL A 82 20.72 13.18 12.80
CA VAL A 82 20.06 12.23 11.89
C VAL A 82 21.00 11.06 11.56
N TYR A 83 22.29 11.30 11.32
CA TYR A 83 23.28 10.26 11.06
C TYR A 83 23.39 9.26 12.23
N LYS A 84 23.37 9.74 13.48
CA LYS A 84 23.33 8.87 14.66
C LYS A 84 22.07 8.00 14.68
N ARG A 85 20.89 8.59 14.44
CA ARG A 85 19.60 7.86 14.38
C ARG A 85 19.57 6.86 13.22
N PHE A 86 20.13 7.23 12.08
CA PHE A 86 20.31 6.40 10.90
C PHE A 86 21.21 5.20 11.20
N GLY A 87 22.32 5.41 11.92
CA GLY A 87 23.18 4.33 12.40
C GLY A 87 22.46 3.36 13.34
N THR A 88 21.65 3.85 14.27
CA THR A 88 20.84 2.97 15.12
C THR A 88 19.78 2.22 14.30
N ALA A 89 19.12 2.89 13.36
CA ALA A 89 18.12 2.28 12.47
C ALA A 89 18.73 1.17 11.60
N SER A 90 19.95 1.39 11.10
CA SER A 90 20.66 0.41 10.28
C SER A 90 20.95 -0.90 11.03
N LYS A 91 21.23 -0.82 12.33
CA LYS A 91 21.43 -2.01 13.18
C LYS A 91 20.11 -2.75 13.42
N ALA A 92 19.04 -2.00 13.71
CA ALA A 92 17.72 -2.59 13.98
C ALA A 92 17.09 -3.27 12.76
N MET A 93 17.37 -2.76 11.55
CA MET A 93 16.79 -3.25 10.29
C MET A 93 17.73 -4.17 9.50
N THR A 94 18.69 -4.79 10.17
CA THR A 94 19.66 -5.71 9.56
C THR A 94 18.93 -6.85 8.86
N GLY A 95 19.06 -6.94 7.53
CA GLY A 95 18.45 -7.99 6.71
C GLY A 95 17.16 -7.59 5.99
N SER A 96 16.43 -6.58 6.48
CA SER A 96 15.21 -6.06 5.83
C SER A 96 15.53 -4.94 4.84
N ALA A 97 16.52 -4.10 5.16
CA ALA A 97 16.96 -2.99 4.32
C ALA A 97 18.47 -2.81 4.39
N LYS A 98 19.07 -2.31 3.32
CA LYS A 98 20.46 -1.86 3.30
C LYS A 98 20.51 -0.36 3.57
N PHE A 99 21.51 0.09 4.30
CA PHE A 99 21.67 1.51 4.62
C PHE A 99 22.89 2.06 3.88
N GLY A 100 22.72 3.19 3.22
CA GLY A 100 23.73 3.80 2.38
C GLY A 100 23.90 5.29 2.65
N VAL A 101 25.12 5.80 2.53
CA VAL A 101 25.41 7.23 2.54
C VAL A 101 26.03 7.59 1.20
N VAL A 102 25.50 8.61 0.52
CA VAL A 102 25.94 9.01 -0.82
C VAL A 102 25.98 10.52 -0.97
N ASP A 103 26.90 11.03 -1.77
CA ASP A 103 26.84 12.42 -2.20
C ASP A 103 25.72 12.61 -3.24
N CYS A 104 24.62 13.23 -2.82
CA CYS A 104 23.45 13.46 -3.66
C CYS A 104 23.59 14.65 -4.61
N ALA A 105 24.51 15.58 -4.32
CA ALA A 105 24.87 16.67 -5.22
C ALA A 105 25.80 16.18 -6.34
N GLY A 106 26.53 15.09 -6.08
CA GLY A 106 27.37 14.41 -7.07
C GLY A 106 26.60 14.04 -8.35
N SER A 107 27.25 14.26 -9.49
CA SER A 107 26.70 13.90 -10.80
C SER A 107 26.68 12.39 -11.00
N LEU A 108 25.52 11.84 -11.36
CA LEU A 108 25.40 10.46 -11.83
C LEU A 108 26.02 10.33 -13.23
N PRO A 109 26.31 9.11 -13.71
CA PRO A 109 26.76 8.88 -15.10
C PRO A 109 25.79 9.41 -16.18
N SER A 110 24.56 9.78 -15.82
CA SER A 110 23.60 10.45 -16.69
C SER A 110 23.78 11.98 -16.77
N GLY A 111 24.74 12.57 -16.06
CA GLY A 111 25.00 14.01 -16.00
C GLY A 111 24.06 14.80 -15.07
N LYS A 112 23.07 14.14 -14.45
CA LYS A 112 22.15 14.74 -13.46
C LYS A 112 22.54 14.33 -12.05
N SER A 113 22.30 15.18 -11.07
CA SER A 113 22.44 14.81 -9.65
C SER A 113 21.34 13.83 -9.22
N ILE A 114 21.51 13.18 -8.06
CA ILE A 114 20.47 12.29 -7.50
C ILE A 114 19.20 13.10 -7.21
N LEU A 115 19.36 14.31 -6.66
CA LEU A 115 18.27 15.22 -6.34
C LEU A 115 17.45 15.57 -7.59
N GLN A 116 18.11 16.01 -8.66
CA GLN A 116 17.46 16.38 -9.93
C GLN A 116 16.85 15.19 -10.67
N LYS A 117 17.48 14.01 -10.59
CA LYS A 117 16.99 12.83 -11.33
C LYS A 117 15.68 12.30 -10.77
N PHE A 118 15.50 12.40 -9.46
CA PHE A 118 14.37 11.83 -8.74
C PHE A 118 13.44 12.88 -8.13
N ASP A 119 13.68 14.15 -8.43
CA ASP A 119 12.85 15.27 -7.96
C ASP A 119 12.75 15.29 -6.42
N LEU A 120 13.89 15.10 -5.74
CA LEU A 120 13.97 15.16 -4.29
C LEU A 120 14.11 16.62 -3.86
N SER A 121 13.32 17.03 -2.88
CA SER A 121 13.32 18.40 -2.35
C SER A 121 14.60 18.69 -1.57
N GLU A 122 15.19 19.86 -1.85
CA GLU A 122 16.34 20.38 -1.10
C GLU A 122 15.93 21.16 0.15
N GLU A 123 14.65 21.42 0.34
CA GLU A 123 14.12 22.19 1.49
C GLU A 123 14.24 21.38 2.79
N VAL A 124 14.03 20.06 2.71
CA VAL A 124 14.10 19.15 3.85
C VAL A 124 15.51 18.58 3.98
N LYS A 125 16.33 19.18 4.85
CA LYS A 125 17.70 18.73 5.15
C LYS A 125 17.81 18.08 6.54
N PRO A 126 18.66 17.04 6.69
CA PRO A 126 19.39 16.34 5.64
C PRO A 126 18.44 15.48 4.77
N VAL A 127 18.77 15.32 3.49
CA VAL A 127 17.94 14.53 2.57
C VAL A 127 18.13 13.04 2.87
N LEU A 128 17.04 12.38 3.25
CA LEU A 128 16.97 10.94 3.48
C LEU A 128 15.83 10.37 2.63
N PHE A 129 16.08 9.30 1.91
CA PHE A 129 15.06 8.67 1.07
C PHE A 129 15.18 7.14 1.06
N VAL A 130 14.07 6.48 0.74
CA VAL A 130 14.03 5.03 0.51
C VAL A 130 13.91 4.77 -0.97
N THR A 131 14.66 3.79 -1.48
CA THR A 131 14.68 3.40 -2.88
C THR A 131 14.91 1.90 -3.03
N GLY A 132 14.84 1.41 -4.26
CA GLY A 132 15.11 0.03 -4.62
C GLY A 132 13.88 -0.84 -4.53
N ALA A 133 14.04 -2.12 -4.86
CA ALA A 133 12.95 -3.09 -4.78
C ALA A 133 11.68 -2.65 -5.55
N GLY A 134 11.84 -2.02 -6.72
CA GLY A 134 10.72 -1.53 -7.54
C GLY A 134 9.99 -0.30 -6.97
N LEU A 135 10.49 0.31 -5.89
CA LEU A 135 10.03 1.58 -5.38
C LEU A 135 10.74 2.73 -6.10
N THR A 136 9.96 3.75 -6.46
CA THR A 136 10.51 5.05 -6.82
C THR A 136 11.07 5.70 -5.55
N PRO A 137 12.21 6.42 -5.62
CA PRO A 137 12.74 7.12 -4.46
C PRO A 137 11.69 7.97 -3.77
N ALA A 138 11.53 7.76 -2.46
CA ALA A 138 10.58 8.47 -1.62
C ALA A 138 11.32 9.13 -0.46
N GLN A 139 11.23 10.46 -0.37
CA GLN A 139 11.91 11.26 0.63
C GLN A 139 11.18 11.20 1.99
N ALA A 140 11.96 11.13 3.07
CA ALA A 140 11.45 11.26 4.42
C ALA A 140 11.15 12.73 4.73
N SER A 141 10.02 12.99 5.39
CA SER A 141 9.72 14.31 5.96
C SER A 141 10.55 14.56 7.24
N SER A 142 10.61 15.82 7.67
CA SER A 142 11.28 16.21 8.92
C SER A 142 10.77 15.44 10.14
N ARG A 143 9.45 15.21 10.23
CA ARG A 143 8.81 14.41 11.29
C ARG A 143 9.31 12.97 11.33
N ASN A 144 9.51 12.36 10.15
CA ASN A 144 10.02 11.00 10.07
C ASN A 144 11.48 10.91 10.58
N MET A 145 12.27 11.97 10.43
CA MET A 145 13.68 12.02 10.84
C MET A 145 13.91 12.52 12.28
N GLU A 146 12.86 12.99 12.96
CA GLU A 146 12.93 13.61 14.28
C GLU A 146 13.40 12.64 15.37
N THR A 147 12.92 11.39 15.34
CA THR A 147 13.28 10.38 16.31
C THR A 147 13.75 9.10 15.62
N HIS A 148 14.45 8.25 16.38
CA HIS A 148 14.83 6.93 15.89
C HIS A 148 13.58 6.05 15.61
N ALA A 149 12.57 6.13 16.48
CA ALA A 149 11.33 5.36 16.34
C ALA A 149 10.51 5.80 15.12
N SER A 150 10.38 7.11 14.88
CA SER A 150 9.69 7.64 13.69
C SER A 150 10.37 7.20 12.40
N LEU A 151 11.72 7.25 12.38
CA LEU A 151 12.49 6.84 11.21
C LEU A 151 12.30 5.35 10.93
N LEU A 152 12.41 4.52 11.97
CA LEU A 152 12.16 3.09 11.85
C LEU A 152 10.75 2.77 11.38
N LYS A 153 9.73 3.38 11.99
CA LYS A 153 8.33 3.19 11.61
C LYS A 153 8.11 3.56 10.15
N TRP A 154 8.63 4.70 9.71
CA TRP A 154 8.54 5.12 8.31
C TRP A 154 9.24 4.14 7.36
N VAL A 155 10.49 3.73 7.67
CA VAL A 155 11.20 2.72 6.86
C VAL A 155 10.44 1.40 6.83
N GLN A 156 9.85 0.95 7.94
CA GLN A 156 9.04 -0.26 8.00
C GLN A 156 7.80 -0.16 7.11
N VAL A 157 7.06 0.95 7.18
CA VAL A 157 5.90 1.19 6.30
C VAL A 157 6.31 1.14 4.82
N MET A 158 7.45 1.74 4.47
CA MET A 158 7.99 1.67 3.11
C MET A 158 8.50 0.26 2.73
N ALA A 159 8.98 -0.50 3.71
CA ALA A 159 9.44 -1.86 3.53
C ALA A 159 8.29 -2.83 3.32
N THR A 160 7.14 -2.59 3.95
CA THR A 160 5.99 -3.47 3.92
C THR A 160 5.37 -3.44 2.52
N PRO A 161 5.41 -4.56 1.80
CA PRO A 161 4.77 -4.63 0.49
C PRO A 161 3.25 -4.58 0.68
N GLY A 162 2.57 -3.73 -0.08
CA GLY A 162 1.14 -3.49 0.07
C GLY A 162 0.43 -3.26 -1.26
N ALA A 163 -0.87 -3.55 -1.28
CA ALA A 163 -1.73 -3.31 -2.43
C ALA A 163 -2.48 -1.99 -2.23
N SER A 164 -2.31 -1.03 -3.13
CA SER A 164 -3.02 0.24 -3.03
C SER A 164 -4.51 0.03 -3.34
N PRO A 165 -5.44 0.49 -2.48
CA PRO A 165 -6.86 0.44 -2.80
C PRO A 165 -7.15 1.35 -4.00
N VAL A 166 -8.12 0.92 -4.79
CA VAL A 166 -8.61 1.59 -5.99
C VAL A 166 -10.12 1.67 -5.91
N THR A 167 -10.67 2.88 -5.94
CA THR A 167 -12.12 3.13 -5.89
C THR A 167 -12.68 3.61 -7.23
N SER A 168 -11.83 4.12 -8.12
CA SER A 168 -12.24 4.70 -9.39
C SER A 168 -11.43 4.22 -10.59
N THR A 169 -11.97 4.44 -11.79
CA THR A 169 -11.29 4.12 -13.05
C THR A 169 -9.97 4.91 -13.19
N ARG A 170 -9.96 6.19 -12.75
CA ARG A 170 -8.77 7.05 -12.83
C ARG A 170 -7.64 6.52 -11.97
N GLU A 171 -7.96 6.03 -10.78
CA GLU A 171 -6.99 5.41 -9.88
C GLU A 171 -6.48 4.06 -10.40
N LEU A 172 -7.37 3.23 -10.96
CA LEU A 172 -6.96 1.98 -11.59
C LEU A 172 -5.96 2.28 -12.71
N GLU A 173 -6.24 3.30 -13.52
CA GLU A 173 -5.34 3.71 -14.59
C GLU A 173 -4.00 4.22 -14.05
N SER A 174 -4.01 5.16 -13.11
CA SER A 174 -2.79 5.80 -12.62
C SER A 174 -1.89 4.85 -11.81
N LYS A 175 -2.48 4.06 -10.92
CA LYS A 175 -1.76 3.16 -10.00
C LYS A 175 -1.35 1.84 -10.66
N CYS A 176 -2.17 1.32 -11.57
CA CYS A 176 -1.98 0.01 -12.19
C CYS A 176 -1.66 0.08 -13.69
N LEU A 177 -2.58 0.61 -14.50
CA LEU A 177 -2.50 0.55 -15.97
C LEU A 177 -1.54 1.57 -16.60
N LYS A 178 -0.82 2.40 -15.85
CA LYS A 178 0.30 3.16 -16.42
C LYS A 178 1.62 2.38 -16.33
N LYS A 179 1.66 1.34 -15.51
CA LYS A 179 2.86 0.54 -15.23
C LYS A 179 3.00 -0.60 -16.24
N GLU A 180 4.22 -1.09 -16.43
CA GLU A 180 4.47 -2.18 -17.39
C GLU A 180 3.82 -3.49 -16.95
N ARG A 181 3.82 -3.75 -15.64
CA ARG A 181 3.21 -4.92 -15.03
C ARG A 181 2.44 -4.50 -13.79
N CYS A 182 1.25 -5.05 -13.62
CA CYS A 182 0.44 -4.81 -12.45
C CYS A 182 -0.42 -6.03 -12.11
N ALA A 183 -0.68 -6.25 -10.83
CA ALA A 183 -1.64 -7.22 -10.32
C ALA A 183 -2.79 -6.51 -9.61
N LEU A 184 -4.02 -6.87 -9.97
CA LEU A 184 -5.24 -6.45 -9.30
C LEU A 184 -5.78 -7.61 -8.46
N VAL A 185 -5.92 -7.35 -7.17
CA VAL A 185 -6.58 -8.24 -6.22
C VAL A 185 -8.03 -7.81 -6.08
N MET A 186 -8.93 -8.63 -6.61
CA MET A 186 -10.37 -8.45 -6.51
C MET A 186 -10.86 -9.15 -5.24
N LYS A 187 -11.11 -8.34 -4.20
CA LYS A 187 -11.55 -8.83 -2.88
C LYS A 187 -13.06 -9.05 -2.88
N ALA A 188 -13.50 -10.11 -2.24
CA ALA A 188 -14.88 -10.56 -2.16
C ALA A 188 -15.39 -10.42 -0.71
N GLY A 189 -14.98 -9.33 -0.05
CA GLY A 189 -15.07 -9.16 1.40
C GLY A 189 -13.69 -9.10 2.05
N PRO A 190 -13.62 -9.21 3.40
CA PRO A 190 -12.38 -9.38 4.14
C PRO A 190 -11.61 -10.61 3.64
N LEU A 191 -10.28 -10.49 3.53
CA LEU A 191 -9.42 -11.63 3.19
C LEU A 191 -9.24 -12.52 4.41
N GLU A 192 -9.24 -13.84 4.23
CA GLU A 192 -8.81 -14.77 5.28
C GLU A 192 -7.33 -14.56 5.60
N ASP A 193 -6.92 -14.83 6.85
CA ASP A 193 -5.54 -14.57 7.31
C ASP A 193 -4.48 -15.33 6.47
N ASP A 194 -4.75 -16.59 6.13
CA ASP A 194 -3.89 -17.40 5.27
C ASP A 194 -3.70 -16.77 3.88
N VAL A 195 -4.78 -16.25 3.30
CA VAL A 195 -4.78 -15.61 1.97
C VAL A 195 -4.08 -14.25 2.04
N LYS A 196 -4.28 -13.51 3.12
CA LYS A 196 -3.63 -12.22 3.39
C LYS A 196 -2.12 -12.38 3.52
N ASP A 197 -1.66 -13.39 4.26
CA ASP A 197 -0.24 -13.73 4.37
C ASP A 197 0.32 -14.20 3.02
N ALA A 198 -0.43 -15.01 2.27
CA ALA A 198 -0.02 -15.43 0.94
C ALA A 198 0.16 -14.24 -0.03
N PHE A 199 -0.76 -13.26 0.00
CA PHE A 199 -0.61 -12.03 -0.77
C PHE A 199 0.57 -11.18 -0.27
N LYS A 200 0.78 -11.07 1.04
CA LYS A 200 1.90 -10.32 1.61
C LYS A 200 3.25 -10.89 1.14
N ASP A 201 3.39 -12.19 1.17
CA ASP A 201 4.58 -12.89 0.66
C ASP A 201 4.72 -12.74 -0.86
N LEU A 202 3.62 -12.85 -1.60
CA LEU A 202 3.60 -12.64 -3.05
C LEU A 202 4.09 -11.24 -3.41
N MET A 203 3.60 -10.21 -2.72
CA MET A 203 4.02 -8.83 -2.93
C MET A 203 5.47 -8.61 -2.50
N GLY A 204 5.92 -9.29 -1.45
CA GLY A 204 7.31 -9.30 -1.00
C GLY A 204 8.27 -9.94 -2.01
N ASN A 205 7.84 -11.00 -2.70
CA ASN A 205 8.62 -11.72 -3.71
C ASN A 205 8.63 -10.97 -5.06
N HIS A 206 7.56 -10.26 -5.40
CA HIS A 206 7.38 -9.58 -6.68
C HIS A 206 7.32 -8.05 -6.54
N ARG A 207 8.31 -7.43 -5.87
CA ARG A 207 8.28 -5.98 -5.63
C ARG A 207 8.38 -5.10 -6.88
N ASN A 208 8.83 -5.66 -7.99
CA ASN A 208 8.81 -5.00 -9.31
C ASN A 208 7.39 -4.96 -9.94
N LEU A 209 6.42 -5.68 -9.37
CA LEU A 209 5.02 -5.65 -9.76
C LEU A 209 4.26 -4.68 -8.85
N LYS A 210 3.43 -3.81 -9.45
CA LYS A 210 2.51 -3.00 -8.65
C LYS A 210 1.26 -3.80 -8.32
N PHE A 211 0.91 -3.83 -7.05
CA PHE A 211 -0.31 -4.47 -6.58
C PHE A 211 -1.34 -3.40 -6.25
N VAL A 212 -2.56 -3.61 -6.74
CA VAL A 212 -3.72 -2.80 -6.39
C VAL A 212 -4.83 -3.72 -5.91
N SER A 213 -5.68 -3.22 -5.03
CA SER A 213 -6.84 -3.97 -4.55
C SER A 213 -8.12 -3.22 -4.85
N ILE A 214 -9.18 -3.98 -5.15
CA ILE A 214 -10.53 -3.45 -5.33
C ILE A 214 -11.49 -4.27 -4.47
N ASP A 215 -12.38 -3.58 -3.78
CA ASP A 215 -13.49 -4.23 -3.10
C ASP A 215 -14.58 -4.56 -4.11
N SER A 216 -14.61 -5.83 -4.51
CA SER A 216 -15.54 -6.32 -5.52
C SER A 216 -16.94 -6.57 -4.94
N THR A 217 -17.18 -6.29 -3.66
CA THR A 217 -18.55 -6.27 -3.11
C THR A 217 -19.25 -4.96 -3.48
N LYS A 218 -18.52 -3.85 -3.41
CA LYS A 218 -19.01 -2.49 -3.68
C LYS A 218 -18.82 -2.05 -5.13
N LEU A 219 -17.77 -2.54 -5.79
CA LEU A 219 -17.36 -2.09 -7.12
C LEU A 219 -17.42 -3.24 -8.13
N GLU A 220 -17.81 -2.92 -9.36
CA GLU A 220 -17.78 -3.82 -10.52
C GLU A 220 -16.77 -3.29 -11.54
N THR A 221 -15.98 -4.19 -12.10
CA THR A 221 -15.07 -3.89 -13.21
C THR A 221 -15.63 -4.43 -14.52
N SER A 222 -15.41 -3.70 -15.62
CA SER A 222 -15.76 -4.17 -16.97
C SER A 222 -15.02 -5.46 -17.40
N LEU A 223 -14.06 -5.92 -16.61
CA LEU A 223 -13.32 -7.17 -16.82
C LEU A 223 -14.14 -8.39 -16.42
N GLU A 224 -15.02 -8.27 -15.43
CA GLU A 224 -15.83 -9.39 -14.92
C GLU A 224 -16.62 -10.06 -16.03
N LYS A 225 -17.32 -9.26 -16.84
CA LYS A 225 -18.12 -9.76 -17.97
C LYS A 225 -17.27 -10.31 -19.11
N LYS A 226 -16.10 -9.72 -19.36
CA LYS A 226 -15.23 -10.13 -20.47
C LYS A 226 -14.45 -11.40 -20.18
N LEU A 227 -14.07 -11.60 -18.93
CA LEU A 227 -13.24 -12.70 -18.48
C LEU A 227 -14.04 -13.78 -17.75
N GLY A 228 -15.35 -13.60 -17.60
CA GLY A 228 -16.23 -14.55 -16.91
C GLY A 228 -15.97 -14.66 -15.42
N ILE A 229 -15.41 -13.61 -14.79
CA ILE A 229 -15.06 -13.59 -13.37
C ILE A 229 -16.30 -13.20 -12.57
N LYS A 230 -16.59 -13.95 -11.50
CA LYS A 230 -17.64 -13.62 -10.53
C LYS A 230 -17.03 -13.56 -9.12
N PRO A 231 -16.48 -12.41 -8.73
CA PRO A 231 -15.88 -12.25 -7.41
C PRO A 231 -16.91 -12.34 -6.27
N VAL A 232 -18.19 -12.15 -6.57
CA VAL A 232 -19.28 -12.04 -5.58
C VAL A 232 -19.60 -13.37 -4.88
N ASP A 233 -19.17 -14.48 -5.46
CA ASP A 233 -19.43 -15.83 -4.94
C ASP A 233 -18.48 -16.19 -3.78
N GLY A 234 -17.98 -15.18 -3.04
CA GLY A 234 -17.00 -15.32 -1.96
C GLY A 234 -15.57 -15.63 -2.42
N SER A 235 -15.32 -15.67 -3.73
CA SER A 235 -13.99 -16.02 -4.26
C SER A 235 -13.16 -14.76 -4.56
N HIS A 236 -12.07 -14.60 -3.83
CA HIS A 236 -11.03 -13.62 -4.16
C HIS A 236 -10.35 -13.99 -5.48
N GLN A 237 -10.05 -12.99 -6.30
CA GLN A 237 -9.48 -13.23 -7.64
C GLN A 237 -8.24 -12.37 -7.86
N LEU A 238 -7.22 -12.95 -8.48
CA LEU A 238 -5.99 -12.26 -8.85
C LEU A 238 -5.95 -12.09 -10.38
N VAL A 239 -5.87 -10.85 -10.83
CA VAL A 239 -5.80 -10.49 -12.25
C VAL A 239 -4.46 -9.84 -12.55
N HIS A 240 -3.69 -10.40 -13.48
CA HIS A 240 -2.40 -9.84 -13.89
C HIS A 240 -2.52 -9.11 -15.23
N PHE A 241 -2.02 -7.88 -15.25
CA PHE A 241 -1.92 -7.01 -16.42
C PHE A 241 -0.47 -6.95 -16.88
N THR A 242 -0.26 -7.15 -18.18
CA THR A 242 1.02 -6.92 -18.85
C THR A 242 0.81 -5.92 -19.97
N ARG A 243 1.56 -4.81 -19.95
CA ARG A 243 1.56 -3.84 -21.05
C ARG A 243 2.31 -4.41 -22.25
N TYR A 244 1.74 -4.30 -23.44
CA TYR A 244 2.47 -4.57 -24.66
C TYR A 244 3.32 -3.36 -25.05
N ASN A 245 4.61 -3.59 -25.33
CA ASN A 245 5.49 -2.57 -25.90
C ASN A 245 5.17 -2.41 -27.39
N VAL A 246 4.16 -1.60 -27.71
CA VAL A 246 3.81 -1.30 -29.09
C VAL A 246 4.67 -0.11 -29.53
N THR A 247 5.72 -0.37 -30.31
CA THR A 247 6.57 0.66 -30.93
C THR A 247 5.96 1.11 -32.26
N GLY A 248 5.86 2.42 -32.50
CA GLY A 248 5.38 3.01 -33.76
C GLY A 248 3.98 3.63 -33.71
N LYS A 249 3.45 4.02 -34.88
CA LYS A 249 2.09 4.59 -35.02
C LYS A 249 1.05 3.50 -34.73
N VAL A 250 0.59 3.45 -33.47
CA VAL A 250 -0.40 2.47 -33.01
C VAL A 250 -1.73 2.76 -33.69
N LYS A 251 -2.23 1.80 -34.48
CA LYS A 251 -3.57 1.89 -35.07
C LYS A 251 -4.61 1.88 -33.95
N VAL A 252 -5.70 2.65 -34.12
CA VAL A 252 -6.83 2.61 -33.18
C VAL A 252 -7.33 1.17 -33.09
N GLY A 253 -7.40 0.63 -31.87
CA GLY A 253 -7.82 -0.76 -31.63
C GLY A 253 -6.68 -1.78 -31.47
N THR A 254 -5.40 -1.40 -31.59
CA THR A 254 -4.31 -2.32 -31.20
C THR A 254 -4.36 -2.58 -29.68
N PRO A 255 -4.32 -3.85 -29.24
CA PRO A 255 -4.34 -4.16 -27.82
C PRO A 255 -3.10 -3.58 -27.14
N ARG A 256 -3.34 -2.87 -26.04
CA ARG A 256 -2.28 -2.26 -25.23
C ARG A 256 -1.91 -3.11 -24.02
N TRP A 257 -2.79 -4.03 -23.65
CA TRP A 257 -2.70 -4.84 -22.44
C TRP A 257 -3.04 -6.28 -22.74
N GLY A 258 -2.22 -7.19 -22.22
CA GLY A 258 -2.60 -8.59 -22.03
C GLY A 258 -3.09 -8.77 -20.60
N VAL A 259 -4.23 -9.43 -20.46
CA VAL A 259 -4.82 -9.74 -19.14
C VAL A 259 -4.91 -11.24 -18.96
N GLN A 260 -4.58 -11.69 -17.76
CA GLN A 260 -4.72 -13.08 -17.34
C GLN A 260 -5.37 -13.12 -15.96
N VAL A 261 -6.27 -14.07 -15.77
CA VAL A 261 -6.93 -14.35 -14.50
C VAL A 261 -6.29 -15.59 -13.91
N TYR A 262 -5.96 -15.51 -12.62
CA TYR A 262 -5.52 -16.67 -11.87
C TYR A 262 -6.74 -17.46 -11.38
N SER A 263 -6.81 -18.74 -11.72
CA SER A 263 -7.94 -19.62 -11.41
C SER A 263 -7.62 -20.71 -10.38
N GLY A 264 -6.42 -20.68 -9.78
CA GLY A 264 -5.97 -21.69 -8.80
C GLY A 264 -6.23 -21.28 -7.35
N ALA A 265 -5.79 -22.12 -6.41
CA ALA A 265 -5.79 -21.79 -4.98
C ALA A 265 -4.86 -20.60 -4.69
N LEU A 266 -5.27 -19.68 -3.82
CA LEU A 266 -4.54 -18.43 -3.53
C LEU A 266 -3.35 -18.66 -2.59
N GLU A 267 -2.45 -19.54 -3.00
CA GLU A 267 -1.20 -19.83 -2.31
C GLU A 267 -0.03 -19.09 -2.97
N THR A 268 0.93 -18.63 -2.16
CA THR A 268 2.08 -17.82 -2.61
C THR A 268 2.84 -18.47 -3.77
N ALA A 269 3.10 -19.78 -3.67
CA ALA A 269 3.89 -20.51 -4.67
C ALA A 269 3.17 -20.55 -6.03
N SER A 270 1.89 -20.93 -6.01
CA SER A 270 1.06 -21.07 -7.21
C SER A 270 0.81 -19.72 -7.89
N MET A 271 0.54 -18.68 -7.10
CA MET A 271 0.42 -17.30 -7.61
C MET A 271 1.73 -16.77 -8.17
N SER A 272 2.87 -17.08 -7.54
CA SER A 272 4.19 -16.65 -8.04
C SER A 272 4.51 -17.27 -9.39
N VAL A 273 4.30 -18.60 -9.53
CA VAL A 273 4.48 -19.29 -10.81
C VAL A 273 3.54 -18.73 -11.88
N PHE A 274 2.31 -18.36 -11.52
CA PHE A 274 1.40 -17.69 -12.43
C PHE A 274 1.92 -16.32 -12.90
N ILE A 275 2.38 -15.45 -11.99
CA ILE A 275 2.92 -14.12 -12.33
C ILE A 275 4.19 -14.24 -13.19
N GLU A 276 5.06 -15.19 -12.89
CA GLU A 276 6.29 -15.43 -13.66
C GLU A 276 5.98 -16.05 -15.03
N GLY A 277 5.11 -17.06 -15.07
CA GLY A 277 4.63 -17.65 -16.32
C GLY A 277 3.91 -16.63 -17.20
N ALA A 278 3.17 -15.70 -16.61
CA ALA A 278 2.55 -14.58 -17.30
C ALA A 278 3.57 -13.59 -17.88
N ALA A 279 4.75 -13.46 -17.27
CA ALA A 279 5.84 -12.62 -17.76
C ALA A 279 6.46 -13.18 -19.04
N ILE A 280 6.48 -14.51 -19.19
CA ILE A 280 6.98 -15.19 -20.37
C ILE A 280 5.94 -15.03 -21.49
N ALA A 281 6.24 -14.18 -22.46
CA ALA A 281 5.40 -13.98 -23.63
C ALA A 281 5.29 -15.28 -24.44
N GLY A 282 4.24 -16.08 -24.22
CA GLY A 282 3.91 -17.21 -25.09
C GLY A 282 3.21 -18.42 -24.47
N THR A 283 3.11 -18.54 -23.14
CA THR A 283 2.72 -19.82 -22.51
C THR A 283 1.26 -19.95 -22.06
N LYS A 284 0.46 -18.88 -22.02
CA LYS A 284 -1.00 -18.94 -21.81
C LYS A 284 -1.73 -17.83 -22.57
N GLU A 285 -2.92 -18.16 -23.08
CA GLU A 285 -3.82 -17.30 -23.85
C GLU A 285 -4.10 -15.99 -23.08
N LYS A 286 -3.40 -14.91 -23.44
CA LYS A 286 -3.62 -13.58 -22.86
C LYS A 286 -4.86 -13.00 -23.53
N THR A 287 -5.88 -12.65 -22.75
CA THR A 287 -7.00 -11.89 -23.30
C THR A 287 -6.51 -10.47 -23.59
N ALA A 288 -6.44 -10.13 -24.86
CA ALA A 288 -5.94 -8.84 -25.32
C ALA A 288 -7.01 -7.75 -25.12
N LEU A 289 -6.67 -6.69 -24.38
CA LEU A 289 -7.56 -5.56 -24.16
C LEU A 289 -7.18 -4.38 -25.05
N THR A 290 -8.15 -3.97 -25.87
CA THR A 290 -8.08 -2.79 -26.74
C THR A 290 -8.53 -1.51 -26.03
N ARG A 291 -9.40 -1.64 -25.03
CA ARG A 291 -9.92 -0.53 -24.21
C ARG A 291 -9.51 -0.72 -22.75
N LEU A 292 -9.29 0.41 -22.06
CA LEU A 292 -9.01 0.41 -20.63
C LEU A 292 -10.22 -0.15 -19.86
N PRO A 293 -9.99 -1.00 -18.84
CA PRO A 293 -11.06 -1.44 -17.97
C PRO A 293 -11.61 -0.27 -17.15
N THR A 294 -12.94 -0.16 -17.12
CA THR A 294 -13.66 0.77 -16.26
C THR A 294 -14.06 0.12 -14.94
N VAL A 295 -14.04 0.92 -13.89
CA VAL A 295 -14.54 0.63 -12.54
C VAL A 295 -15.81 1.45 -12.32
N MET A 296 -16.88 0.78 -11.87
CA MET A 296 -18.17 1.40 -11.57
C MET A 296 -18.67 0.90 -10.23
N THR A 297 -19.50 1.69 -9.54
CA THR A 297 -20.22 1.22 -8.36
C THR A 297 -21.17 0.09 -8.77
N ARG A 298 -21.12 -1.03 -8.06
CA ARG A 298 -22.04 -2.13 -8.33
C ARG A 298 -23.45 -1.69 -7.95
N LYS A 299 -24.40 -1.93 -8.86
CA LYS A 299 -25.81 -1.70 -8.55
C LYS A 299 -26.27 -2.80 -7.62
N GLU A 300 -26.76 -2.42 -6.45
CA GLU A 300 -27.47 -3.36 -5.60
C GLU A 300 -28.62 -3.98 -6.40
N PRO A 301 -28.83 -5.31 -6.31
CA PRO A 301 -29.99 -5.92 -6.90
C PRO A 301 -31.22 -5.28 -6.27
N LYS A 302 -31.95 -4.48 -7.05
CA LYS A 302 -33.23 -3.90 -6.62
C LYS A 302 -34.06 -5.06 -6.06
N ALA A 303 -34.32 -5.04 -4.75
CA ALA A 303 -35.21 -5.99 -4.13
C ALA A 303 -36.49 -6.02 -4.96
N LYS A 304 -36.89 -7.22 -5.44
CA LYS A 304 -38.14 -7.35 -6.18
C LYS A 304 -39.23 -6.76 -5.27
N PRO A 305 -40.09 -5.85 -5.78
CA PRO A 305 -41.19 -5.34 -4.99
C PRO A 305 -41.97 -6.55 -4.43
N PRO A 306 -42.36 -6.52 -3.15
CA PRO A 306 -43.07 -7.62 -2.55
C PRO A 306 -44.27 -7.98 -3.44
N PRO A 307 -44.54 -9.28 -3.66
CA PRO A 307 -45.67 -9.68 -4.49
C PRO A 307 -46.93 -8.99 -3.96
N PRO A 308 -47.78 -8.43 -4.85
CA PRO A 308 -49.01 -7.79 -4.43
C PRO A 308 -49.82 -8.80 -3.59
N PRO A 309 -50.44 -8.35 -2.49
CA PRO A 309 -51.21 -9.24 -1.62
C PRO A 309 -52.26 -9.99 -2.47
N PRO A 310 -52.47 -11.29 -2.21
CA PRO A 310 -53.40 -12.10 -2.97
C PRO A 310 -54.78 -11.44 -2.95
N LYS A 311 -55.35 -11.19 -4.14
CA LYS A 311 -56.73 -10.75 -4.29
C LYS A 311 -57.64 -11.83 -3.66
N PRO A 312 -58.48 -11.50 -2.68
CA PRO A 312 -59.46 -12.44 -2.17
C PRO A 312 -60.47 -12.75 -3.28
N GLU A 313 -60.60 -14.04 -3.62
CA GLU A 313 -61.69 -14.56 -4.44
C GLU A 313 -62.95 -14.68 -3.60
N GLY A 314 -64.03 -14.01 -4.03
CA GLY A 314 -65.41 -14.33 -3.66
C GLY A 314 -66.06 -13.39 -2.64
N GLY A 315 -67.12 -12.70 -3.07
CA GLY A 315 -68.11 -12.12 -2.16
C GLY A 315 -68.73 -10.81 -2.62
N GLU A 316 -69.92 -10.93 -3.20
CA GLU A 316 -71.01 -9.97 -3.46
C GLU A 316 -71.01 -8.55 -2.87
N GLU A 317 -71.66 -7.70 -3.66
CA GLU A 317 -72.17 -6.35 -3.38
C GLU A 317 -72.67 -6.12 -1.95
N ARG A 318 -72.08 -5.10 -1.30
CA ARG A 318 -72.64 -4.12 -0.36
C ARG A 318 -71.48 -3.18 -0.04
N GLY A 319 -71.53 -1.89 -0.38
CA GLY A 319 -72.39 -0.95 0.32
C GLY A 319 -71.67 -0.48 1.60
N ALA A 320 -71.02 0.68 1.50
CA ALA A 320 -70.61 1.58 2.57
C ALA A 320 -69.38 1.24 3.46
N SER A 321 -68.66 2.35 3.70
CA SER A 321 -67.85 2.69 4.88
C SER A 321 -66.34 2.42 4.80
N ALA A 322 -65.65 3.41 4.25
CA ALA A 322 -64.24 3.68 4.52
C ALA A 322 -64.12 4.37 5.89
N GLU A 323 -63.96 3.58 6.95
CA GLU A 323 -63.37 4.05 8.20
C GLU A 323 -61.95 3.53 8.29
N GLY A 324 -60.97 4.44 8.37
CA GLY A 324 -59.58 4.01 8.59
C GLY A 324 -58.47 4.90 8.06
N LEU A 325 -58.70 6.18 7.76
CA LEU A 325 -57.63 7.19 7.74
C LEU A 325 -58.14 8.44 8.44
N GLY A 326 -57.94 8.43 9.76
CA GLY A 326 -58.19 9.58 10.62
C GLY A 326 -57.33 10.77 10.17
N GLY A 327 -58.00 11.89 9.89
CA GLY A 327 -57.34 13.19 9.70
C GLY A 327 -57.83 14.03 8.52
N ALA A 328 -58.83 13.60 7.75
CA ALA A 328 -59.36 14.37 6.62
C ALA A 328 -60.55 15.30 6.97
N GLY A 329 -61.06 15.28 8.22
CA GLY A 329 -62.30 15.96 8.59
C GLY A 329 -62.16 17.41 9.09
N LYS A 330 -60.97 18.04 9.04
CA LYS A 330 -60.77 19.39 9.62
C LYS A 330 -60.52 20.50 8.61
N TYR A 331 -60.64 20.22 7.32
CA TYR A 331 -60.32 21.18 6.25
C TYR A 331 -61.39 21.30 5.17
N GLU A 332 -62.57 20.70 5.35
CA GLU A 332 -63.70 20.95 4.44
C GLU A 332 -64.28 22.34 4.75
N GLY A 333 -64.05 23.29 3.84
CA GLY A 333 -64.54 24.67 3.92
C GLY A 333 -63.49 25.75 4.16
N MET A 334 -62.20 25.40 4.33
CA MET A 334 -61.14 26.40 4.40
C MET A 334 -60.70 26.84 3.00
N ASP A 335 -60.66 28.17 2.77
CA ASP A 335 -60.08 28.76 1.57
C ASP A 335 -58.69 28.18 1.28
N LYS A 336 -58.43 27.89 0.01
CA LYS A 336 -57.20 27.24 -0.48
C LYS A 336 -55.92 27.92 0.01
N GLU A 337 -55.98 29.24 0.22
CA GLU A 337 -54.88 30.05 0.75
C GLU A 337 -54.58 29.76 2.22
N LYS A 338 -55.60 29.62 3.06
CA LYS A 338 -55.44 29.23 4.48
C LYS A 338 -54.95 27.80 4.63
N LEU A 339 -55.31 26.91 3.70
CA LEU A 339 -54.78 25.54 3.68
C LEU A 339 -53.27 25.54 3.36
N LEU A 340 -52.85 26.35 2.39
CA LEU A 340 -51.44 26.48 2.02
C LEU A 340 -50.60 27.07 3.16
N GLU A 341 -51.16 28.06 3.87
CA GLU A 341 -50.53 28.70 5.02
C GLU A 341 -50.41 27.72 6.21
N ALA A 342 -51.44 26.91 6.47
CA ALA A 342 -51.38 25.85 7.48
C ALA A 342 -50.32 24.77 7.14
N PHE A 343 -50.18 24.41 5.86
CA PHE A 343 -49.14 23.49 5.41
C PHE A 343 -47.73 24.08 5.57
N ARG A 344 -47.54 25.35 5.22
CA ARG A 344 -46.26 26.06 5.40
C ARG A 344 -45.89 26.18 6.88
N LYS A 345 -46.85 26.53 7.74
CA LYS A 345 -46.63 26.59 9.19
C LYS A 345 -46.25 25.23 9.76
N LYS A 346 -46.90 24.16 9.33
CA LYS A 346 -46.60 22.79 9.76
C LYS A 346 -45.23 22.29 9.26
N GLN A 347 -44.79 22.73 8.09
CA GLN A 347 -43.41 22.47 7.63
C GLN A 347 -42.38 23.26 8.43
N ALA A 348 -42.63 24.54 8.72
CA ALA A 348 -41.74 25.36 9.54
C ALA A 348 -41.59 24.80 10.97
N GLU A 349 -42.69 24.34 11.60
CA GLU A 349 -42.65 23.70 12.92
C GLU A 349 -41.82 22.40 12.90
N ARG A 350 -41.91 21.61 11.82
CA ARG A 350 -41.08 20.40 11.66
C ARG A 350 -39.60 20.73 11.45
N GLU A 351 -39.28 21.77 10.69
CA GLU A 351 -37.90 22.20 10.48
C GLU A 351 -37.27 22.71 11.78
N VAL A 352 -38.01 23.47 12.58
CA VAL A 352 -37.56 23.95 13.91
C VAL A 352 -37.36 22.78 14.88
N ALA A 353 -38.27 21.80 14.89
CA ALA A 353 -38.11 20.60 15.70
C ALA A 353 -36.85 19.80 15.31
N ARG A 354 -36.60 19.65 13.99
CA ARG A 354 -35.41 18.96 13.48
C ARG A 354 -34.11 19.69 13.85
N ARG A 355 -34.10 21.03 13.81
CA ARG A 355 -32.94 21.83 14.24
C ARG A 355 -32.68 21.67 15.73
N LYS A 356 -33.73 21.71 16.55
CA LYS A 356 -33.60 21.52 17.99
C LYS A 356 -33.06 20.12 18.34
N GLU A 357 -33.49 19.09 17.61
CA GLU A 357 -32.97 17.72 17.78
C GLU A 357 -31.49 17.62 17.39
N MET A 358 -31.06 18.26 16.30
CA MET A 358 -29.64 18.32 15.92
C MET A 358 -28.79 19.12 16.92
N ASP A 359 -29.32 20.21 17.48
CA ASP A 359 -28.61 21.00 18.51
C ASP A 359 -28.47 20.19 19.81
N GLU A 360 -29.50 19.44 20.24
CA GLU A 360 -29.43 18.55 21.40
C GLU A 360 -28.45 17.38 21.17
N GLU A 361 -28.37 16.84 19.95
CA GLU A 361 -27.42 15.77 19.59
C GLU A 361 -25.96 16.28 19.56
N ALA A 362 -25.74 17.51 19.09
CA ALA A 362 -24.43 18.15 19.08
C ALA A 362 -23.91 18.44 20.50
N ASP A 363 -24.78 18.90 21.41
CA ASP A 363 -24.41 19.11 22.83
C ASP A 363 -24.07 17.78 23.52
N ASN A 364 -24.79 16.70 23.18
CA ASN A 364 -24.51 15.37 23.73
C ASN A 364 -23.16 14.82 23.24
N PHE A 365 -22.80 15.08 21.98
CA PHE A 365 -21.51 14.70 21.41
C PHE A 365 -20.33 15.47 22.02
N LEU A 366 -20.56 16.70 22.49
CA LEU A 366 -19.52 17.54 23.10
C LEU A 366 -19.17 17.10 24.55
N PHE A 367 -20.06 16.42 25.26
CA PHE A 367 -19.83 16.02 26.66
C PHE A 367 -19.20 14.63 26.81
N GLU A 368 -19.28 13.77 25.79
CA GLU A 368 -18.71 12.41 25.82
C GLU A 368 -17.21 12.38 25.46
N ALA A 369 -16.65 13.50 24.98
CA ALA A 369 -15.24 13.60 24.58
C ALA A 369 -14.25 14.03 25.69
N VAL A 370 -14.70 14.21 26.94
CA VAL A 370 -13.87 14.77 28.03
C VAL A 370 -13.64 13.82 29.20
N ASP A 371 -14.23 12.60 29.22
CA ASP A 371 -14.13 11.72 30.39
C ASP A 371 -13.77 10.25 30.07
N GLU A 372 -12.73 10.02 29.26
CA GLU A 372 -12.00 8.74 29.28
C GLU A 372 -10.49 8.97 29.23
N GLY A 373 -9.92 9.26 30.41
CA GLY A 373 -8.51 9.06 30.72
C GLY A 373 -8.21 7.59 31.00
N ASP A 374 -7.03 7.17 30.55
CA ASP A 374 -6.21 6.07 31.05
C ASP A 374 -6.79 4.64 31.05
N GLN A 375 -6.53 3.91 29.96
CA GLN A 375 -6.24 2.48 30.09
C GLN A 375 -5.16 1.99 29.11
N GLU A 376 -4.07 1.50 29.73
CA GLU A 376 -2.93 0.86 29.09
C GLU A 376 -3.31 -0.45 28.38
N GLY A 377 -2.74 -0.65 27.19
CA GLY A 377 -2.28 -1.95 26.73
C GLY A 377 -3.26 -2.82 25.93
N ASN A 378 -3.12 -2.82 24.60
CA ASN A 378 -2.94 -4.08 23.86
C ASN A 378 -2.36 -3.81 22.46
N ALA A 379 -1.46 -4.68 22.05
CA ALA A 379 -0.77 -4.62 20.78
C ALA A 379 -1.58 -5.27 19.65
N GLY A 380 -1.62 -4.62 18.49
CA GLY A 380 -1.41 -5.34 17.23
C GLY A 380 -2.62 -5.62 16.33
N GLU A 381 -3.38 -4.60 15.94
CA GLU A 381 -4.04 -4.60 14.62
C GLU A 381 -3.79 -3.26 13.92
N THR A 382 -2.95 -3.28 12.88
CA THR A 382 -2.81 -2.17 11.94
C THR A 382 -3.22 -2.65 10.56
N PHE A 383 -4.51 -2.49 10.26
CA PHE A 383 -5.03 -2.36 8.90
C PHE A 383 -5.45 -0.89 8.72
N GLY A 384 -5.09 -0.31 7.58
CA GLY A 384 -4.99 1.14 7.38
C GLY A 384 -6.23 1.93 7.78
N LEU A 385 -6.02 2.87 8.72
CA LEU A 385 -6.95 3.95 8.97
C LEU A 385 -6.87 4.96 7.82
N GLU A 386 -8.03 5.15 7.21
CA GLU A 386 -8.38 6.29 6.38
C GLU A 386 -8.23 7.54 7.25
N GLY A 387 -7.32 8.43 6.83
CA GLY A 387 -7.19 9.76 7.38
C GLY A 387 -7.90 10.73 6.44
N ASP A 388 -9.18 10.98 6.72
CA ASP A 388 -9.87 12.16 6.23
C ASP A 388 -9.26 13.36 6.96
N GLY A 389 -8.62 14.23 6.18
CA GLY A 389 -7.99 15.45 6.65
C GLY A 389 -8.20 16.52 5.60
N ASP A 390 -9.44 17.02 5.57
CA ASP A 390 -9.80 18.28 4.95
C ASP A 390 -8.91 19.41 5.49
N GLY A 391 -8.35 20.17 4.57
CA GLY A 391 -7.50 21.33 4.84
C GLY A 391 -7.62 22.28 3.66
N ASP A 392 -8.83 22.82 3.48
CA ASP A 392 -9.09 24.03 2.71
C ASP A 392 -8.46 25.21 3.49
N GLU A 393 -7.29 25.65 3.05
CA GLU A 393 -6.81 27.00 3.33
C GLU A 393 -7.02 27.84 2.07
N GLU A 394 -8.20 28.45 1.98
CA GLU A 394 -8.43 29.65 1.17
C GLU A 394 -7.59 30.78 1.80
N GLN A 395 -6.52 31.19 1.11
CA GLN A 395 -5.81 32.42 1.45
C GLN A 395 -6.47 33.60 0.74
N GLU A 396 -6.96 34.50 1.57
CA GLU A 396 -7.61 35.76 1.26
C GLU A 396 -6.70 36.67 0.43
N GLU A 397 -7.36 37.34 -0.53
CA GLU A 397 -6.86 38.47 -1.29
C GLU A 397 -6.67 39.67 -0.35
N GLU A 398 -5.46 40.19 -0.22
CA GLU A 398 -5.24 41.57 0.23
C GLU A 398 -4.68 42.40 -0.92
N GLU A 399 -5.48 43.40 -1.28
CA GLU A 399 -5.17 44.50 -2.17
C GLU A 399 -4.05 45.37 -1.57
N GLU A 400 -2.93 45.53 -2.28
CA GLU A 400 -2.10 46.72 -2.16
C GLU A 400 -2.00 47.39 -3.53
N GLN A 401 -2.82 48.43 -3.68
CA GLN A 401 -2.53 49.55 -4.57
C GLN A 401 -1.44 50.39 -3.92
N GLU A 402 -0.33 50.64 -4.61
CA GLU A 402 0.29 51.97 -4.66
C GLU A 402 1.35 52.03 -5.78
N GLU A 403 1.01 52.86 -6.78
CA GLU A 403 1.87 53.84 -7.45
C GLU A 403 3.36 53.51 -7.68
N GLN A 404 3.72 53.31 -8.94
CA GLN A 404 4.86 54.06 -9.49
C GLN A 404 4.69 54.30 -10.99
N GLU A 405 4.68 55.60 -11.28
CA GLU A 405 4.59 56.27 -12.56
C GLU A 405 5.81 56.01 -13.47
N GLU A 406 5.56 56.17 -14.78
CA GLU A 406 6.48 56.64 -15.81
C GLU A 406 7.80 55.89 -16.09
N GLU A 407 7.91 55.28 -17.28
CA GLU A 407 8.78 55.84 -18.33
C GLU A 407 8.41 55.27 -19.71
N ILE A 408 8.00 56.18 -20.59
CA ILE A 408 7.78 55.97 -22.01
C ILE A 408 9.15 55.97 -22.70
N VAL A 409 9.49 54.92 -23.44
CA VAL A 409 10.45 55.03 -24.55
C VAL A 409 9.91 54.28 -25.76
N ASP A 410 9.35 55.06 -26.68
CA ASP A 410 9.18 54.69 -28.09
C ASP A 410 10.55 54.38 -28.72
N LEU A 411 10.65 53.26 -29.44
CA LEU A 411 11.74 53.00 -30.37
C LEU A 411 11.18 52.25 -31.58
N ASP A 412 10.54 53.04 -32.45
CA ASP A 412 10.45 52.77 -33.88
C ASP A 412 11.59 53.53 -34.61
N GLU A 413 12.10 52.90 -35.67
CA GLU A 413 13.05 53.38 -36.70
C GLU A 413 14.55 53.54 -36.34
N MET A 414 15.34 52.52 -36.71
CA MET A 414 16.34 52.60 -37.79
C MET A 414 16.63 51.22 -38.41
#